data_AF-A0A5F2C1V7-F1
#
_entry.id   AF-A0A5F2C1V7-F1
#
_cell.length_a   1.000
_cell.length_b   1.000
_cell.length_c   1.000
_cell.angle_alpha   90.00
_cell.angle_beta   90.00
_cell.angle_gamma   90.00
#
_symmetry.space_group_name_H-M   'P 1'
#
loop_
_entity.id
_entity.type
_entity.pdbx_description
1 polymer ?
#
loop_
_entity_poly.entity_id
_entity_poly.type
_entity_poly.pdbx_seq_one_letter_code
_entity_poly.pdbx_strand_id
1 'polypeptide(L)'
;MWRSNYKACLLILLLSMSACKSSNQAEKEADCRIETLQIRTSLSGERDPNLQSAQTFEDLNQPYIDLGYTDRTIWIKLQSKPFAAEKKCYMVLEWPTLTNVDFFLETDAGNWNLYGQAGAVLERSKWKVAWLDYPSIPLLRNKEILVRINTRSLVRIPFFILSEEEVRNKTNDRTMYTSFYAGFMLAICLFSLFFFFTLKDQIYLWYGGYIFFVTMNFSLMYSSAPRILLSETPYWLNHGFFFSQALTLFFGVAFFREFVDLRSYYPRFDKIAIAILIFAALSSIASVLSDWNQLFSGVFSLIYMIWIPAFLIVTIRMLIQGQKHLLTFVITWGTFYSAAFVYILWITRVLQPNPIYFYLPVWALPLEVIFFAASIYERYKSIDSRRKILEIEMKTAVDRLSEFSLKPEKSQPSDGKTSKYIRSKIHNTNVNAILGEIERLFTQEMIFKEENLSLATLATRLELNPHQLSEICNTQLNTTFPRLLSYYRIQHSIHLLKEKSEWNILEIAYESGFGSKAAFNAEFKRITGQTPKQFRIFELT
;
A
#
# COMPACT_ATOMS: atom_id res chain seq x y z
N MET A 1 27.87 3.30 4.36
CA MET A 1 27.28 2.95 3.05
C MET A 1 26.11 3.86 2.62
N TRP A 2 25.22 4.31 3.51
CA TRP A 2 24.00 5.07 3.13
C TRP A 2 24.22 6.48 2.50
N ARG A 3 25.35 7.15 2.76
CA ARG A 3 25.65 8.48 2.17
C ARG A 3 26.01 8.44 0.68
N SER A 4 26.29 7.27 0.10
CA SER A 4 26.66 7.16 -1.33
C SER A 4 25.46 6.91 -2.24
N ASN A 5 24.41 6.25 -1.74
CA ASN A 5 23.31 5.76 -2.59
C ASN A 5 22.22 6.80 -2.86
N TYR A 6 22.03 7.80 -2.00
CA TYR A 6 21.07 8.88 -2.28
C TYR A 6 21.52 9.72 -3.48
N LYS A 7 22.84 9.94 -3.66
CA LYS A 7 23.39 10.64 -4.82
C LYS A 7 23.14 9.88 -6.11
N ALA A 8 23.20 8.55 -6.07
CA ALA A 8 22.88 7.70 -7.23
C ALA A 8 21.39 7.73 -7.57
N CYS A 9 20.49 7.66 -6.57
CA CYS A 9 19.05 7.83 -6.80
C CYS A 9 18.70 9.25 -7.28
N LEU A 10 19.34 10.29 -6.72
CA LEU A 10 19.18 11.67 -7.21
C LEU A 10 19.73 11.82 -8.63
N LEU A 11 20.84 11.16 -8.98
CA LEU A 11 21.38 11.15 -10.33
C LEU A 11 20.43 10.45 -11.30
N ILE A 12 19.81 9.34 -10.92
CA ILE A 12 18.83 8.62 -11.75
C ILE A 12 17.57 9.47 -11.93
N LEU A 13 17.11 10.15 -10.88
CA LEU A 13 15.99 11.12 -10.94
C LEU A 13 16.32 12.35 -11.80
N LEU A 14 17.54 12.87 -11.69
CA LEU A 14 18.04 13.98 -12.51
C LEU A 14 18.28 13.54 -13.96
N LEU A 15 18.69 12.30 -14.19
CA LEU A 15 18.85 11.72 -15.52
C LEU A 15 17.49 11.47 -16.18
N SER A 16 16.48 11.00 -15.43
CA SER A 16 15.09 10.90 -15.92
C SER A 16 14.45 12.27 -16.18
N MET A 17 14.81 13.29 -15.42
CA MET A 17 14.40 14.68 -15.70
C MET A 17 15.15 15.27 -16.89
N SER A 18 16.41 14.89 -17.12
CA SER A 18 17.20 15.33 -18.29
C SER A 18 16.82 14.61 -19.59
N ALA A 19 16.13 13.48 -19.52
CA ALA A 19 15.44 12.87 -20.66
C ALA A 19 14.17 13.66 -21.07
N CYS A 20 13.72 14.61 -20.23
CA CYS A 20 12.73 15.61 -20.57
C CYS A 20 13.45 16.85 -21.15
N LYS A 21 14.28 16.65 -22.18
CA LYS A 21 14.86 17.75 -22.96
C LYS A 21 14.13 17.83 -24.29
N SER A 22 13.51 19.00 -24.51
CA SER A 22 12.99 19.50 -25.77
C SER A 22 11.55 19.11 -26.16
N SER A 23 10.55 19.70 -25.49
CA SER A 23 9.25 19.99 -26.13
C SER A 23 9.18 21.42 -26.69
N ASN A 24 10.30 22.16 -26.74
CA ASN A 24 10.39 23.49 -27.37
C ASN A 24 10.48 23.43 -28.91
N GLN A 25 9.88 22.39 -29.51
CA GLN A 25 9.81 22.19 -30.95
C GLN A 25 8.36 22.15 -31.46
N ALA A 26 7.39 22.50 -30.62
CA ALA A 26 5.96 22.49 -30.94
C ALA A 26 5.45 23.79 -31.61
N GLU A 27 6.34 24.54 -32.27
CA GLU A 27 5.97 25.66 -33.15
C GLU A 27 6.38 25.43 -34.62
N LYS A 28 6.96 24.25 -34.92
CA LYS A 28 7.21 23.81 -36.30
C LYS A 28 5.97 23.09 -36.84
N GLU A 29 5.20 23.81 -37.66
CA GLU A 29 4.21 23.30 -38.62
C GLU A 29 3.07 22.41 -38.08
N ALA A 30 2.18 22.98 -37.26
CA ALA A 30 0.87 22.36 -37.03
C ALA A 30 0.02 22.44 -38.30
N ASP A 31 0.09 21.38 -39.11
CA ASP A 31 -0.53 21.26 -40.45
C ASP A 31 -2.02 20.89 -40.38
N CYS A 32 -2.46 20.30 -39.27
CA CYS A 32 -3.86 20.04 -38.95
C CYS A 32 -4.39 21.17 -38.06
N ARG A 33 -5.36 21.95 -38.53
CA ARG A 33 -5.99 23.05 -37.76
C ARG A 33 -7.50 23.02 -37.86
N ILE A 34 -8.15 23.52 -36.80
CA ILE A 34 -9.58 23.84 -36.78
C ILE A 34 -9.78 25.34 -36.98
N GLU A 35 -10.93 25.69 -37.54
CA GLU A 35 -11.35 27.06 -37.79
C GLU A 35 -12.17 27.60 -36.62
N THR A 36 -13.17 26.83 -36.20
CA THR A 36 -14.05 27.15 -35.09
C THR A 36 -14.22 25.92 -34.20
N LEU A 37 -14.35 26.17 -32.90
CA LEU A 37 -14.69 25.15 -31.93
C LEU A 37 -15.71 25.74 -30.97
N GLN A 38 -16.83 25.06 -30.89
CA GLN A 38 -18.04 25.56 -30.28
C GLN A 38 -18.60 24.49 -29.34
N ILE A 39 -19.03 24.89 -28.15
CA ILE A 39 -19.57 23.97 -27.14
C ILE A 39 -20.97 24.36 -26.73
N ARG A 40 -21.81 23.36 -26.48
CA ARG A 40 -23.15 23.50 -25.91
C ARG A 40 -23.37 22.39 -24.88
N THR A 41 -24.15 22.68 -23.85
CA THR A 41 -24.71 21.66 -22.95
C THR A 41 -26.21 21.60 -23.09
N SER A 42 -26.78 20.41 -22.94
CA SER A 42 -28.21 20.16 -23.13
C SER A 42 -28.76 19.20 -22.08
N LEU A 43 -30.08 18.95 -22.11
CA LEU A 43 -30.72 18.03 -21.18
C LEU A 43 -30.11 16.63 -21.27
N SER A 44 -30.03 15.93 -20.13
CA SER A 44 -29.45 14.61 -20.06
C SER A 44 -30.13 13.64 -21.02
N GLY A 45 -29.36 12.96 -21.86
CA GLY A 45 -29.88 11.93 -22.76
C GLY A 45 -30.50 12.43 -24.06
N GLU A 46 -30.40 13.73 -24.39
CA GLU A 46 -30.71 14.20 -25.75
C GLU A 46 -29.87 13.45 -26.79
N ARG A 47 -30.52 12.78 -27.74
CA ARG A 47 -29.86 11.93 -28.75
C ARG A 47 -29.91 12.49 -30.16
N ASP A 48 -30.93 13.27 -30.48
CA ASP A 48 -31.18 13.76 -31.83
C ASP A 48 -30.45 15.10 -32.06
N PRO A 49 -29.42 15.13 -32.93
CA PRO A 49 -28.71 16.36 -33.26
C PRO A 49 -29.56 17.36 -34.08
N ASN A 50 -30.69 16.93 -34.66
CA ASN A 50 -31.52 17.75 -35.55
C ASN A 50 -32.66 18.48 -34.83
N LEU A 51 -32.78 18.30 -33.52
CA LEU A 51 -33.80 18.95 -32.70
C LEU A 51 -33.45 20.44 -32.54
N GLN A 52 -33.99 21.27 -33.45
CA GLN A 52 -33.84 22.73 -33.52
C GLN A 52 -34.55 23.48 -32.38
N SER A 53 -34.24 23.18 -31.12
CA SER A 53 -34.48 24.19 -30.08
C SER A 53 -33.35 25.22 -30.20
N ALA A 54 -33.71 26.49 -30.45
CA ALA A 54 -32.78 27.61 -30.57
C ALA A 54 -31.84 27.65 -29.35
N GLN A 55 -30.64 27.10 -29.51
CA GLN A 55 -29.66 27.04 -28.43
C GLN A 55 -28.30 27.39 -29.01
N THR A 56 -27.77 28.50 -28.52
CA THR A 56 -26.52 29.12 -28.92
C THR A 56 -25.33 28.25 -28.52
N PHE A 57 -24.41 28.05 -29.46
CA PHE A 57 -23.09 27.49 -29.15
C PHE A 57 -22.19 28.62 -28.64
N GLU A 58 -21.34 28.31 -27.67
CA GLU A 58 -20.31 29.21 -27.16
C GLU A 58 -18.94 28.83 -27.73
N ASP A 59 -18.15 29.80 -28.16
CA ASP A 59 -16.80 29.54 -28.69
C ASP A 59 -15.85 29.07 -27.57
N LEU A 60 -15.15 27.96 -27.80
CA LEU A 60 -14.20 27.38 -26.86
C LEU A 60 -12.77 27.78 -27.25
N ASN A 61 -12.24 28.82 -26.59
CA ASN A 61 -10.90 29.37 -26.86
C ASN A 61 -9.76 28.67 -26.10
N GLN A 62 -9.99 27.48 -25.55
CA GLN A 62 -9.04 26.74 -24.72
C GLN A 62 -8.91 25.28 -25.20
N PRO A 63 -7.72 24.65 -25.06
CA PRO A 63 -7.45 23.30 -25.59
C PRO A 63 -8.00 22.16 -24.70
N TYR A 64 -9.01 22.45 -23.87
CA TYR A 64 -9.63 21.49 -22.98
C TYR A 64 -11.08 21.87 -22.67
N ILE A 65 -11.88 20.87 -22.29
CA ILE A 65 -13.26 21.04 -21.85
C ILE A 65 -13.28 20.82 -20.34
N ASP A 66 -13.69 21.83 -19.57
CA ASP A 66 -13.81 21.74 -18.11
C ASP A 66 -15.25 22.03 -17.65
N LEU A 67 -16.06 20.98 -17.55
CA LEU A 67 -17.44 21.04 -17.06
C LEU A 67 -17.64 20.31 -15.71
N GLY A 68 -16.60 19.61 -15.23
CA GLY A 68 -16.61 19.00 -13.90
C GLY A 68 -17.55 17.79 -13.89
N TYR A 69 -18.21 17.51 -12.77
CA TYR A 69 -19.24 16.48 -12.74
C TYR A 69 -20.56 17.07 -13.27
N THR A 70 -21.05 16.54 -14.39
CA THR A 70 -22.32 16.95 -14.99
C THR A 70 -23.09 15.73 -15.48
N ASP A 71 -24.42 15.80 -15.44
CA ASP A 71 -25.35 14.83 -16.02
C ASP A 71 -25.85 15.26 -17.41
N ARG A 72 -25.45 16.45 -17.87
CA ARG A 72 -25.87 17.05 -19.15
C ARG A 72 -25.19 16.39 -20.34
N THR A 73 -25.89 16.33 -21.46
CA THR A 73 -25.28 15.92 -22.73
C THR A 73 -24.48 17.10 -23.31
N ILE A 74 -23.22 16.85 -23.63
CA ILE A 74 -22.29 17.85 -24.16
C ILE A 74 -22.22 17.71 -25.67
N TRP A 75 -22.36 18.82 -26.37
CA TRP A 75 -22.26 18.91 -27.82
C TRP A 75 -21.06 19.79 -28.18
N ILE A 76 -20.19 19.29 -29.04
CA ILE A 76 -19.02 20.00 -29.55
C ILE A 76 -19.18 20.11 -31.05
N LYS A 77 -19.24 21.32 -31.55
CA LYS A 77 -19.30 21.63 -32.97
C LYS A 77 -17.93 22.12 -33.41
N LEU A 78 -17.38 21.51 -34.47
CA LEU A 78 -16.07 21.87 -34.98
C LEU A 78 -16.07 21.95 -36.49
N GLN A 79 -15.29 22.90 -37.00
CA GLN A 79 -15.05 23.08 -38.43
C GLN A 79 -13.57 22.90 -38.72
N SER A 80 -13.23 21.98 -39.63
CA SER A 80 -11.85 21.73 -40.04
C SER A 80 -11.38 22.77 -41.06
N LYS A 81 -10.13 23.23 -40.94
CA LYS A 81 -9.48 24.00 -42.02
C LYS A 81 -9.08 23.06 -43.16
N PRO A 82 -8.90 23.58 -44.39
CA PRO A 82 -8.35 22.79 -45.49
C PRO A 82 -6.91 22.36 -45.15
N PHE A 83 -6.67 21.05 -44.98
CA PHE A 83 -5.34 20.44 -44.85
C PHE A 83 -4.97 19.69 -46.14
N ALA A 84 -3.72 19.28 -46.39
CA ALA A 84 -3.34 18.58 -47.64
C ALA A 84 -4.14 17.28 -47.87
N ALA A 85 -4.53 16.97 -49.11
CA ALA A 85 -5.42 15.85 -49.44
C ALA A 85 -4.88 14.47 -49.01
N GLU A 86 -3.56 14.32 -48.96
CA GLU A 86 -2.87 13.08 -48.59
C GLU A 86 -2.72 12.91 -47.07
N LYS A 87 -2.93 13.98 -46.29
CA LYS A 87 -2.74 13.95 -44.83
C LYS A 87 -4.02 13.54 -44.12
N LYS A 88 -3.88 12.66 -43.14
CA LYS A 88 -4.96 12.27 -42.23
C LYS A 88 -4.77 12.98 -40.89
N CYS A 89 -5.77 13.76 -40.51
CA CYS A 89 -5.82 14.45 -39.22
C CYS A 89 -6.88 13.77 -38.33
N TYR A 90 -6.62 13.71 -37.04
CA TYR A 90 -7.53 13.14 -36.06
C TYR A 90 -7.84 14.16 -34.96
N MET A 91 -9.10 14.22 -34.53
CA MET A 91 -9.44 14.80 -33.24
C MET A 91 -9.38 13.68 -32.20
N VAL A 92 -8.58 13.88 -31.15
CA VAL A 92 -8.40 12.93 -30.07
C VAL A 92 -8.90 13.55 -28.77
N LEU A 93 -9.90 12.91 -28.15
CA LEU A 93 -10.44 13.29 -26.84
C LEU A 93 -9.69 12.48 -25.77
N GLU A 94 -8.64 13.06 -25.16
CA GLU A 94 -7.71 12.37 -24.27
C GLU A 94 -8.31 12.12 -22.87
N TRP A 95 -9.37 11.31 -22.85
CA TRP A 95 -10.05 10.83 -21.66
C TRP A 95 -10.55 9.39 -21.87
N PRO A 96 -10.02 8.40 -21.14
CA PRO A 96 -10.26 6.98 -21.44
C PRO A 96 -11.64 6.48 -20.99
N THR A 97 -12.24 7.13 -19.98
CA THR A 97 -13.48 6.69 -19.34
C THR A 97 -14.72 7.39 -19.89
N LEU A 98 -14.62 8.04 -21.05
CA LEU A 98 -15.80 8.61 -21.72
C LEU A 98 -16.77 7.48 -22.06
N THR A 99 -17.99 7.61 -21.53
CA THR A 99 -18.98 6.53 -21.55
C THR A 99 -19.51 6.31 -22.95
N ASN A 100 -20.02 7.37 -23.59
CA ASN A 100 -20.51 7.32 -24.95
C ASN A 100 -20.14 8.62 -25.71
N VAL A 101 -19.51 8.45 -26.87
CA VAL A 101 -19.12 9.52 -27.79
C VAL A 101 -19.66 9.17 -29.17
N ASP A 102 -20.63 9.96 -29.65
CA ASP A 102 -21.16 9.85 -31.00
C ASP A 102 -20.59 10.97 -31.86
N PHE A 103 -20.27 10.64 -33.11
CA PHE A 103 -19.79 11.58 -34.09
C PHE A 103 -20.76 11.69 -35.25
N PHE A 104 -21.17 12.91 -35.56
CA PHE A 104 -22.08 13.24 -36.64
C PHE A 104 -21.40 14.09 -37.71
N LEU A 105 -21.78 13.89 -38.95
CA LEU A 105 -21.37 14.71 -40.09
C LEU A 105 -22.59 15.42 -40.68
N GLU A 106 -22.36 16.66 -41.10
CA GLU A 106 -23.36 17.42 -41.83
C GLU A 106 -23.52 16.88 -43.27
N THR A 107 -24.77 16.61 -43.65
CA THR A 107 -25.15 16.27 -45.01
C THR A 107 -25.36 17.52 -45.84
N ASP A 108 -25.33 17.39 -47.17
CA ASP A 108 -25.57 18.53 -48.08
C ASP A 108 -27.00 19.11 -47.95
N ALA A 109 -27.90 18.41 -47.25
CA ALA A 109 -29.25 18.84 -46.90
C ALA A 109 -29.34 19.58 -45.54
N GLY A 110 -28.22 19.80 -44.84
CA GLY A 110 -28.16 20.47 -43.53
C GLY A 110 -28.57 19.59 -42.34
N ASN A 111 -28.78 18.29 -42.54
CA ASN A 111 -29.07 17.33 -41.47
C ASN A 111 -27.79 16.65 -40.98
N TRP A 112 -27.78 16.22 -39.71
CA TRP A 112 -26.68 15.50 -39.08
C TRP A 112 -26.88 13.98 -39.15
N ASN A 113 -25.93 13.27 -39.79
CA ASN A 113 -25.93 11.81 -39.87
C ASN A 113 -24.81 11.21 -39.00
N LEU A 114 -25.11 10.10 -38.32
CA LEU A 114 -24.14 9.37 -37.52
C LEU A 114 -23.02 8.80 -38.42
N TYR A 115 -21.78 9.21 -38.16
CA TYR A 115 -20.59 8.80 -38.90
C TYR A 115 -19.74 7.76 -38.17
N GLY A 116 -19.81 7.75 -36.85
CA GLY A 116 -19.09 6.81 -36.02
C GLY A 116 -19.38 6.98 -34.53
N GLN A 117 -18.94 6.00 -33.75
CA GLN A 117 -19.08 6.00 -32.29
C GLN A 117 -17.78 5.58 -31.63
N ALA A 118 -17.63 5.92 -30.36
CA ALA A 118 -16.56 5.47 -29.47
C ALA A 118 -17.03 5.57 -28.00
N GLY A 119 -16.27 4.98 -27.08
CA GLY A 119 -16.52 5.06 -25.64
C GLY A 119 -16.46 3.72 -24.93
N ALA A 120 -16.39 3.78 -23.60
CA ALA A 120 -16.15 2.63 -22.72
C ALA A 120 -17.26 1.57 -22.74
N VAL A 121 -18.46 1.90 -23.24
CA VAL A 121 -19.59 0.96 -23.37
C VAL A 121 -19.49 0.10 -24.64
N LEU A 122 -18.69 0.51 -25.62
CA LEU A 122 -18.56 -0.16 -26.91
C LEU A 122 -17.26 -0.97 -26.98
N GLU A 123 -17.35 -2.17 -27.58
CA GLU A 123 -16.19 -2.94 -28.03
C GLU A 123 -15.31 -2.09 -28.95
N ARG A 124 -13.99 -2.27 -28.83
CA ARG A 124 -13.02 -1.47 -29.57
C ARG A 124 -13.14 -1.64 -31.08
N SER A 125 -13.47 -2.84 -31.54
CA SER A 125 -13.71 -3.16 -32.94
C SER A 125 -14.84 -2.33 -33.58
N LYS A 126 -15.80 -1.86 -32.77
CA LYS A 126 -16.92 -0.99 -33.20
C LYS A 126 -16.55 0.50 -33.20
N TRP A 127 -15.40 0.87 -32.66
CA TRP A 127 -14.97 2.26 -32.65
C TRP A 127 -14.58 2.70 -34.06
N LYS A 128 -14.92 3.96 -34.40
CA LYS A 128 -14.52 4.52 -35.70
C LYS A 128 -13.00 4.48 -35.92
N VAL A 129 -12.24 4.68 -34.85
CA VAL A 129 -10.77 4.59 -34.84
C VAL A 129 -10.33 3.62 -33.75
N ALA A 130 -10.33 2.32 -34.07
CA ALA A 130 -10.07 1.25 -33.10
C ALA A 130 -8.61 1.20 -32.60
N TRP A 131 -7.65 1.67 -33.39
CA TRP A 131 -6.22 1.57 -33.08
C TRP A 131 -5.72 2.63 -32.07
N LEU A 132 -6.48 3.70 -31.84
CA LEU A 132 -6.17 4.70 -30.83
C LEU A 132 -6.67 4.27 -29.46
N ASP A 133 -6.06 4.73 -28.37
CA ASP A 133 -6.44 4.42 -26.98
C ASP A 133 -7.56 5.33 -26.44
N TYR A 134 -7.84 6.43 -27.12
CA TYR A 134 -8.85 7.41 -26.74
C TYR A 134 -9.91 7.60 -27.82
N PRO A 135 -11.16 7.99 -27.45
CA PRO A 135 -12.21 8.32 -28.42
C PRO A 135 -11.72 9.36 -29.41
N SER A 136 -11.84 9.04 -30.70
CA SER A 136 -11.23 9.82 -31.75
C SER A 136 -11.96 9.65 -33.08
N ILE A 137 -11.82 10.67 -33.92
CA ILE A 137 -12.45 10.74 -35.24
C ILE A 137 -11.46 11.29 -36.28
N PRO A 138 -11.38 10.69 -37.49
CA PRO A 138 -10.68 11.32 -38.60
C PRO A 138 -11.42 12.60 -39.02
N LEU A 139 -10.69 13.72 -39.10
CA LEU A 139 -11.22 14.96 -39.64
C LEU A 139 -11.39 14.82 -41.15
N LEU A 140 -12.54 15.28 -41.66
CA LEU A 140 -12.81 15.38 -43.09
C LEU A 140 -12.56 16.81 -43.55
N ARG A 141 -12.05 16.97 -44.77
CA ARG A 141 -11.67 18.25 -45.35
C ARG A 141 -12.91 19.12 -45.60
N ASN A 142 -12.93 20.35 -45.11
CA ASN A 142 -14.02 21.32 -45.27
C ASN A 142 -15.41 20.78 -44.90
N LYS A 143 -15.48 19.88 -43.92
CA LYS A 143 -16.73 19.33 -43.41
C LYS A 143 -16.87 19.68 -41.95
N GLU A 144 -18.09 20.00 -41.56
CA GLU A 144 -18.46 20.26 -40.18
C GLU A 144 -18.71 18.94 -39.44
N ILE A 145 -18.22 18.84 -38.21
CA ILE A 145 -18.36 17.65 -37.37
C ILE A 145 -19.02 18.07 -36.06
N LEU A 146 -20.04 17.32 -35.68
CA LEU A 146 -20.72 17.47 -34.39
C LEU A 146 -20.42 16.24 -33.53
N VAL A 147 -19.89 16.46 -32.33
CA VAL A 147 -19.53 15.42 -31.38
C VAL A 147 -20.47 15.50 -30.19
N ARG A 148 -21.12 14.38 -29.86
CA ARG A 148 -21.97 14.26 -28.68
C ARG A 148 -21.25 13.42 -27.64
N ILE A 149 -21.04 13.99 -26.46
CA ILE A 149 -20.47 13.29 -25.31
C ILE A 149 -21.56 13.15 -24.25
N ASN A 150 -21.85 11.91 -23.88
CA ASN A 150 -22.68 11.58 -22.73
C ASN A 150 -21.85 10.76 -21.76
N THR A 151 -21.50 11.35 -20.62
CA THR A 151 -20.73 10.68 -19.57
C THR A 151 -21.19 11.15 -18.20
N ARG A 152 -21.14 10.24 -17.22
CA ARG A 152 -21.40 10.55 -15.80
C ARG A 152 -20.11 10.74 -14.99
N SER A 153 -18.96 10.81 -15.67
CA SER A 153 -17.64 10.98 -15.06
C SER A 153 -17.21 12.45 -15.04
N LEU A 154 -16.08 12.76 -14.40
CA LEU A 154 -15.48 14.09 -14.44
C LEU A 154 -15.19 14.50 -15.89
N VAL A 155 -15.76 15.62 -16.31
CA VAL A 155 -15.52 16.23 -17.61
C VAL A 155 -14.40 17.28 -17.48
N ARG A 156 -13.15 16.82 -17.58
CA ARG A 156 -11.96 17.66 -17.71
C ARG A 156 -11.08 17.16 -18.87
N ILE A 157 -11.62 17.23 -20.07
CA ILE A 157 -11.13 16.51 -21.25
C ILE A 157 -10.17 17.41 -22.04
N PRO A 158 -8.85 17.16 -22.01
CA PRO A 158 -7.97 17.76 -23.00
C PRO A 158 -8.27 17.15 -24.37
N PHE A 159 -8.26 17.97 -25.41
CA PHE A 159 -8.42 17.49 -26.79
C PHE A 159 -7.27 17.97 -27.65
N PHE A 160 -6.90 17.17 -28.63
CA PHE A 160 -5.81 17.48 -29.54
C PHE A 160 -6.23 17.20 -30.96
N ILE A 161 -5.74 18.04 -31.87
CA ILE A 161 -5.87 17.85 -33.31
C ILE A 161 -4.47 17.55 -33.81
N LEU A 162 -4.29 16.34 -34.29
CA LEU A 162 -2.98 15.79 -34.56
C LEU A 162 -3.02 15.04 -35.89
N SER A 163 -1.92 15.11 -36.63
CA SER A 163 -1.69 14.25 -37.79
C SER A 163 -1.54 12.79 -37.36
N GLU A 164 -1.75 11.85 -38.29
CA GLU A 164 -1.57 10.42 -38.02
C GLU A 164 -0.18 10.11 -37.42
N GLU A 165 0.87 10.79 -37.90
CA GLU A 165 2.24 10.63 -37.41
C GLU A 165 2.39 11.12 -35.96
N GLU A 166 1.92 12.32 -35.64
CA GLU A 166 1.98 12.87 -34.28
C GLU A 166 1.21 12.01 -33.29
N VAL A 167 0.02 11.54 -33.67
CA VAL A 167 -0.77 10.66 -32.79
C VAL A 167 -0.05 9.33 -32.57
N ARG A 168 0.56 8.75 -33.62
CA ARG A 168 1.30 7.49 -33.50
C ARG A 168 2.54 7.65 -32.61
N ASN A 169 3.28 8.74 -32.77
CA ASN A 169 4.43 9.05 -31.90
C ASN A 169 3.99 9.23 -30.44
N LYS A 170 2.97 10.06 -30.18
CA LYS A 170 2.43 10.28 -28.83
C LYS A 170 1.92 8.97 -28.19
N THR A 171 1.25 8.14 -28.97
CA THR A 171 0.73 6.83 -28.52
C THR A 171 1.86 5.86 -28.22
N ASN A 172 2.90 5.81 -29.05
CA ASN A 172 4.07 4.96 -28.86
C ASN A 172 4.85 5.36 -27.60
N ASP A 173 5.12 6.65 -27.42
CA ASP A 173 5.82 7.18 -26.24
C ASP A 173 5.09 6.79 -24.96
N ARG A 174 3.78 7.05 -24.89
CA ARG A 174 2.96 6.65 -23.75
C ARG A 174 2.96 5.13 -23.54
N THR A 175 2.80 4.35 -24.62
CA THR A 175 2.79 2.88 -24.52
C THR A 175 4.13 2.37 -23.98
N MET A 176 5.26 2.94 -24.40
CA MET A 176 6.58 2.62 -23.89
C MET A 176 6.68 2.91 -22.39
N TYR A 177 6.32 4.12 -21.96
CA TYR A 177 6.40 4.51 -20.55
C TYR A 177 5.49 3.66 -19.65
N THR A 178 4.25 3.43 -20.08
CA THR A 178 3.28 2.67 -19.29
C THR A 178 3.59 1.18 -19.27
N SER A 179 4.20 0.63 -20.33
CA SER A 179 4.69 -0.76 -20.35
C SER A 179 5.89 -0.94 -19.43
N PHE A 180 6.82 0.02 -19.42
CA PHE A 180 7.95 0.02 -18.47
C PHE A 180 7.45 0.07 -17.02
N TYR A 181 6.50 0.96 -16.73
CA TYR A 181 5.84 1.05 -15.42
C TYR A 181 5.20 -0.30 -15.04
N ALA A 182 4.38 -0.89 -15.92
CA ALA A 182 3.71 -2.16 -15.63
C ALA A 182 4.71 -3.30 -15.38
N GLY A 183 5.79 -3.38 -16.16
CA GLY A 183 6.86 -4.35 -15.98
C GLY A 183 7.61 -4.18 -14.67
N PHE A 184 7.95 -2.94 -14.30
CA PHE A 184 8.59 -2.63 -13.01
C PHE A 184 7.69 -3.03 -11.83
N MET A 185 6.41 -2.65 -11.88
CA MET A 185 5.47 -2.98 -10.82
C MET A 185 5.22 -4.49 -10.70
N LEU A 186 5.14 -5.21 -11.83
CA LEU A 186 5.06 -6.67 -11.84
C LEU A 186 6.28 -7.31 -11.17
N ALA A 187 7.48 -6.84 -11.47
CA ALA A 187 8.71 -7.34 -10.85
C ALA A 187 8.67 -7.17 -9.31
N ILE A 188 8.19 -6.03 -8.82
CA ILE A 188 8.09 -5.82 -7.36
C ILE A 188 6.95 -6.62 -6.74
N CYS A 189 5.84 -6.83 -7.45
CA CYS A 189 4.78 -7.72 -7.01
C CYS A 189 5.30 -9.16 -6.85
N LEU A 190 6.05 -9.66 -7.83
CA LEU A 190 6.69 -10.98 -7.78
C LEU A 190 7.74 -11.07 -6.66
N PHE A 191 8.54 -10.02 -6.49
CA PHE A 191 9.51 -9.93 -5.39
C PHE A 191 8.80 -9.99 -4.03
N SER A 192 7.71 -9.25 -3.85
CA SER A 192 6.91 -9.27 -2.62
C SER A 192 6.33 -10.66 -2.36
N LEU A 193 5.85 -11.34 -3.40
CA LEU A 193 5.34 -12.71 -3.28
C LEU A 193 6.46 -13.71 -2.92
N PHE A 194 7.66 -13.56 -3.49
CA PHE A 194 8.83 -14.35 -3.11
C PHE A 194 9.16 -14.19 -1.62
N PHE A 195 9.23 -12.94 -1.13
CA PHE A 195 9.49 -12.67 0.29
C PHE A 195 8.39 -13.18 1.21
N PHE A 196 7.13 -13.19 0.77
CA PHE A 196 6.04 -13.84 1.49
C PHE A 196 6.31 -15.34 1.67
N PHE A 197 6.69 -16.07 0.62
CA PHE A 197 6.98 -17.50 0.73
C PHE A 197 8.26 -17.81 1.53
N THR A 198 9.30 -16.99 1.40
CA THR A 198 10.57 -17.17 2.11
C THR A 198 10.46 -16.82 3.60
N LEU A 199 9.95 -15.63 3.92
CA LEU A 199 9.89 -15.14 5.31
C LEU A 199 8.61 -15.56 6.05
N LYS A 200 7.57 -15.99 5.33
CA LYS A 200 6.25 -16.36 5.90
C LYS A 200 5.62 -15.26 6.76
N ASP A 201 5.93 -14.00 6.45
CA ASP A 201 5.33 -12.82 7.07
C ASP A 201 4.23 -12.26 6.16
N GLN A 202 3.02 -12.10 6.72
CA GLN A 202 1.83 -11.66 5.99
C GLN A 202 1.96 -10.24 5.43
N ILE A 203 2.85 -9.41 5.99
CA ILE A 203 3.10 -8.05 5.51
C ILE A 203 3.39 -7.99 4.01
N TYR A 204 4.13 -8.97 3.49
CA TYR A 204 4.53 -9.02 2.08
C TYR A 204 3.37 -9.41 1.16
N LEU A 205 2.42 -10.22 1.67
CA LEU A 205 1.19 -10.53 0.94
C LEU A 205 0.29 -9.30 0.84
N TRP A 206 0.12 -8.57 1.95
CA TRP A 206 -0.68 -7.34 1.95
C TRP A 206 -0.07 -6.28 1.04
N TYR A 207 1.24 -6.11 1.11
CA TYR A 207 1.98 -5.18 0.26
C TYR A 207 1.95 -5.56 -1.23
N GLY A 208 2.19 -6.84 -1.55
CA GLY A 208 2.14 -7.34 -2.92
C GLY A 208 0.74 -7.19 -3.54
N GLY A 209 -0.31 -7.49 -2.78
CA GLY A 209 -1.69 -7.26 -3.23
C GLY A 209 -1.99 -5.78 -3.46
N TYR A 210 -1.53 -4.88 -2.58
CA TYR A 210 -1.66 -3.44 -2.78
C TYR A 210 -0.99 -2.99 -4.09
N ILE A 211 0.26 -3.39 -4.33
CA ILE A 211 1.00 -3.09 -5.56
C ILE A 211 0.26 -3.62 -6.79
N PHE A 212 -0.24 -4.86 -6.73
CA PHE A 212 -0.94 -5.46 -7.85
C PHE A 212 -2.21 -4.68 -8.22
N PHE A 213 -3.08 -4.41 -7.24
CA PHE A 213 -4.35 -3.75 -7.51
C PHE A 213 -4.18 -2.26 -7.83
N VAL A 214 -3.21 -1.57 -7.23
CA VAL A 214 -2.93 -0.17 -7.61
C VAL A 214 -2.38 -0.10 -9.04
N THR A 215 -1.51 -1.03 -9.43
CA THR A 215 -0.98 -1.12 -10.81
C THR A 215 -2.09 -1.43 -11.80
N MET A 216 -2.99 -2.35 -11.45
CA MET A 216 -4.16 -2.67 -12.27
C MET A 216 -5.07 -1.43 -12.43
N ASN A 217 -5.32 -0.70 -11.34
CA ASN A 217 -6.13 0.51 -11.36
C ASN A 217 -5.52 1.59 -12.27
N PHE A 218 -4.23 1.86 -12.13
CA PHE A 218 -3.51 2.80 -12.99
C PHE A 218 -3.42 2.32 -14.44
N SER A 219 -3.24 1.02 -14.68
CA SER A 219 -3.19 0.48 -16.05
C SER A 219 -4.54 0.63 -16.77
N LEU A 220 -5.66 0.42 -16.08
CA LEU A 220 -6.98 0.59 -16.66
C LEU A 220 -7.28 2.05 -17.03
N MET A 221 -6.69 3.02 -16.31
CA MET A 221 -6.99 4.44 -16.52
C MET A 221 -5.93 5.19 -17.35
N TYR A 222 -4.66 4.78 -17.34
CA TYR A 222 -3.57 5.59 -17.90
C TYR A 222 -2.75 4.89 -18.99
N SER A 223 -2.87 3.57 -19.14
CA SER A 223 -2.08 2.81 -20.11
C SER A 223 -2.88 2.39 -21.35
N SER A 224 -2.16 1.80 -22.29
CA SER A 224 -2.74 1.16 -23.47
C SER A 224 -3.24 -0.26 -23.19
N ALA A 225 -3.18 -0.74 -21.94
CA ALA A 225 -3.60 -2.08 -21.55
C ALA A 225 -5.09 -2.36 -21.86
N PRO A 226 -6.04 -1.42 -21.63
CA PRO A 226 -7.41 -1.52 -22.14
C PRO A 226 -7.52 -1.91 -23.61
N ARG A 227 -6.72 -1.29 -24.48
CA ARG A 227 -6.71 -1.57 -25.92
C ARG A 227 -6.08 -2.92 -26.25
N ILE A 228 -5.05 -3.33 -25.53
CA ILE A 228 -4.27 -4.54 -25.84
C ILE A 228 -4.92 -5.80 -25.26
N LEU A 229 -5.43 -5.73 -24.02
CA LEU A 229 -5.89 -6.89 -23.25
C LEU A 229 -7.41 -7.00 -23.15
N LEU A 230 -8.13 -5.87 -23.24
CA LEU A 230 -9.58 -5.80 -22.94
C LEU A 230 -10.40 -5.24 -24.12
N SER A 231 -9.84 -5.23 -25.34
CA SER A 231 -10.45 -4.55 -26.51
C SER A 231 -11.90 -4.98 -26.77
N GLU A 232 -12.20 -6.27 -26.61
CA GLU A 232 -13.53 -6.84 -26.89
C GLU A 232 -14.37 -7.07 -25.62
N THR A 233 -13.94 -6.57 -24.45
CA THR A 233 -14.63 -6.81 -23.17
C THR A 233 -14.94 -5.49 -22.44
N PRO A 234 -15.92 -4.69 -22.94
CA PRO A 234 -16.26 -3.40 -22.34
C PRO A 234 -16.74 -3.51 -20.89
N TYR A 235 -17.21 -4.69 -20.48
CA TYR A 235 -17.59 -4.97 -19.10
C TYR A 235 -16.46 -4.67 -18.10
N TRP A 236 -15.24 -5.17 -18.34
CA TRP A 236 -14.10 -4.95 -17.44
C TRP A 236 -13.55 -3.53 -17.51
N LEU A 237 -13.75 -2.82 -18.63
CA LEU A 237 -13.41 -1.40 -18.72
C LEU A 237 -14.29 -0.55 -17.81
N ASN A 238 -15.58 -0.88 -17.70
CA ASN A 238 -16.52 -0.14 -16.85
C ASN A 238 -16.44 -0.52 -15.36
N HIS A 239 -16.25 -1.81 -15.05
CA HIS A 239 -16.29 -2.31 -13.65
C HIS A 239 -14.88 -2.49 -13.04
N GLY A 240 -13.88 -2.84 -13.86
CA GLY A 240 -12.54 -3.19 -13.39
C GLY A 240 -11.82 -2.06 -12.68
N PHE A 241 -12.10 -0.80 -13.04
CA PHE A 241 -11.51 0.35 -12.37
C PHE A 241 -11.95 0.43 -10.89
N PHE A 242 -13.25 0.35 -10.61
CA PHE A 242 -13.75 0.42 -9.24
C PHE A 242 -13.46 -0.86 -8.45
N PHE A 243 -13.50 -2.02 -9.10
CA PHE A 243 -13.05 -3.28 -8.50
C PHE A 243 -11.59 -3.21 -8.01
N SER A 244 -10.67 -2.76 -8.88
CA SER A 244 -9.26 -2.60 -8.54
C SER A 244 -9.04 -1.49 -7.50
N GLN A 245 -9.82 -0.40 -7.55
CA GLN A 245 -9.77 0.67 -6.55
C GLN A 245 -10.20 0.17 -5.16
N ALA A 246 -11.27 -0.63 -5.08
CA ALA A 246 -11.76 -1.21 -3.85
C ALA A 246 -10.73 -2.17 -3.22
N LEU A 247 -10.12 -3.04 -4.03
CA LEU A 247 -9.08 -3.94 -3.54
C LEU A 247 -7.78 -3.21 -3.20
N THR A 248 -7.44 -2.13 -3.90
CA THR A 248 -6.33 -1.25 -3.52
C THR A 248 -6.54 -0.69 -2.11
N LEU A 249 -7.74 -0.19 -1.80
CA LEU A 249 -8.07 0.29 -0.46
C LEU A 249 -7.98 -0.84 0.57
N PHE A 250 -8.52 -2.03 0.26
CA PHE A 250 -8.47 -3.19 1.15
C PHE A 250 -7.03 -3.58 1.50
N PHE A 251 -6.20 -3.83 0.49
CA PHE A 251 -4.82 -4.25 0.70
C PHE A 251 -3.96 -3.15 1.33
N GLY A 252 -4.18 -1.88 0.95
CA GLY A 252 -3.49 -0.75 1.54
C GLY A 252 -3.78 -0.57 3.04
N VAL A 253 -5.06 -0.72 3.44
CA VAL A 253 -5.47 -0.65 4.85
C VAL A 253 -4.93 -1.85 5.63
N ALA A 254 -5.03 -3.06 5.08
CA ALA A 254 -4.52 -4.27 5.71
C ALA A 254 -3.00 -4.20 5.93
N PHE A 255 -2.28 -3.72 4.91
CA PHE A 255 -0.85 -3.48 4.98
C PHE A 255 -0.50 -2.49 6.09
N PHE A 256 -1.12 -1.31 6.13
CA PHE A 256 -0.84 -0.30 7.17
C PHE A 256 -1.08 -0.85 8.58
N ARG A 257 -2.21 -1.54 8.76
CA ARG A 257 -2.63 -2.10 10.05
C ARG A 257 -1.59 -3.09 10.60
N GLU A 258 -1.05 -3.95 9.75
CA GLU A 258 -0.01 -4.93 10.10
C GLU A 258 1.39 -4.30 10.22
N PHE A 259 1.71 -3.34 9.35
CA PHE A 259 3.02 -2.67 9.32
C PHE A 259 3.27 -1.91 10.63
N VAL A 260 2.29 -1.13 11.06
CA VAL A 260 2.36 -0.26 12.24
C VAL A 260 1.96 -0.98 13.54
N ASP A 261 1.43 -2.21 13.44
CA ASP A 261 0.80 -2.95 14.55
C ASP A 261 -0.31 -2.13 15.23
N LEU A 262 -1.24 -1.65 14.41
CA LEU A 262 -2.24 -0.65 14.80
C LEU A 262 -3.14 -1.13 15.96
N ARG A 263 -3.41 -2.43 16.01
CA ARG A 263 -4.22 -3.07 17.06
C ARG A 263 -3.62 -2.86 18.46
N SER A 264 -2.30 -2.91 18.58
CA SER A 264 -1.59 -2.76 19.85
C SER A 264 -1.50 -1.31 20.31
N TYR A 265 -1.22 -0.38 19.39
CA TYR A 265 -1.01 1.04 19.74
C TYR A 265 -2.31 1.86 19.78
N TYR A 266 -3.24 1.64 18.85
CA TYR A 266 -4.47 2.43 18.70
C TYR A 266 -5.69 1.55 18.43
N PRO A 267 -6.16 0.75 19.42
CA PRO A 267 -7.23 -0.24 19.23
C PRO A 267 -8.58 0.37 18.80
N ARG A 268 -8.85 1.64 19.12
CA ARG A 268 -10.06 2.33 18.64
C ARG A 268 -9.97 2.66 17.15
N PHE A 269 -8.80 3.08 16.67
CA PHE A 269 -8.56 3.36 15.26
C PHE A 269 -8.52 2.07 14.44
N ASP A 270 -8.03 0.97 15.02
CA ASP A 270 -8.08 -0.38 14.41
C ASP A 270 -9.52 -0.82 14.07
N LYS A 271 -10.51 -0.50 14.92
CA LYS A 271 -11.93 -0.79 14.62
C LYS A 271 -12.44 -0.04 13.40
N ILE A 272 -12.01 1.21 13.21
CA ILE A 272 -12.34 2.01 12.02
C ILE A 272 -11.66 1.40 10.80
N ALA A 273 -10.38 0.99 10.91
CA ALA A 273 -9.67 0.30 9.85
C ALA A 273 -10.39 -0.99 9.41
N ILE A 274 -10.89 -1.78 10.38
CA ILE A 274 -11.68 -2.99 10.10
C ILE A 274 -12.98 -2.65 9.38
N ALA A 275 -13.69 -1.59 9.78
CA ALA A 275 -14.90 -1.15 9.09
C ALA A 275 -14.61 -0.76 7.63
N ILE A 276 -13.49 -0.08 7.38
CA ILE A 276 -13.04 0.28 6.02
C ILE A 276 -12.67 -0.98 5.22
N LEU A 277 -12.03 -1.99 5.83
CA LEU A 277 -11.74 -3.27 5.18
C LEU A 277 -13.02 -4.00 4.75
N ILE A 278 -14.02 -4.05 5.64
CA ILE A 278 -15.32 -4.66 5.33
C ILE A 278 -16.00 -3.88 4.19
N PHE A 279 -16.02 -2.56 4.28
CA PHE A 279 -16.55 -1.70 3.21
C PHE A 279 -15.85 -1.95 1.88
N ALA A 280 -14.51 -2.03 1.87
CA ALA A 280 -13.72 -2.26 0.66
C ALA A 280 -14.00 -3.64 0.05
N ALA A 281 -14.15 -4.67 0.87
CA ALA A 281 -14.50 -6.03 0.42
C ALA A 281 -15.93 -6.11 -0.15
N LEU A 282 -16.90 -5.46 0.50
CA LEU A 282 -18.27 -5.38 -0.04
C LEU A 282 -18.32 -4.56 -1.33
N SER A 283 -17.56 -3.46 -1.37
CA SER A 283 -17.48 -2.60 -2.55
C SER A 283 -16.82 -3.29 -3.74
N SER A 284 -15.83 -4.17 -3.53
CA SER A 284 -15.22 -4.91 -4.65
C SER A 284 -16.23 -5.88 -5.29
N ILE A 285 -17.04 -6.57 -4.47
CA ILE A 285 -18.12 -7.44 -4.96
C ILE A 285 -19.21 -6.61 -5.65
N ALA A 286 -19.66 -5.53 -5.02
CA ALA A 286 -20.71 -4.68 -5.56
C ALA A 286 -20.28 -3.95 -6.85
N SER A 287 -18.99 -3.62 -6.99
CA SER A 287 -18.42 -3.00 -8.21
C SER A 287 -18.43 -3.92 -9.41
N VAL A 288 -18.59 -5.24 -9.22
CA VAL A 288 -18.73 -6.21 -10.32
C VAL A 288 -20.21 -6.48 -10.61
N LEU A 289 -21.03 -6.55 -9.56
CA LEU A 289 -22.46 -6.88 -9.70
C LEU A 289 -23.38 -5.73 -10.12
N SER A 290 -22.92 -4.47 -10.06
CA SER A 290 -23.80 -3.30 -10.19
C SER A 290 -23.13 -2.08 -10.85
N ASP A 291 -23.93 -1.26 -11.55
CA ASP A 291 -23.52 -0.03 -12.24
C ASP A 291 -23.39 1.21 -11.33
N TRP A 292 -23.00 1.03 -10.06
CA TRP A 292 -22.97 2.10 -9.04
C TRP A 292 -21.70 2.96 -9.07
N ASN A 293 -21.00 2.96 -10.19
CA ASN A 293 -19.71 3.62 -10.41
C ASN A 293 -19.65 5.08 -9.93
N GLN A 294 -20.73 5.85 -10.11
CA GLN A 294 -20.78 7.24 -9.69
C GLN A 294 -20.84 7.39 -8.15
N LEU A 295 -21.63 6.56 -7.48
CA LEU A 295 -21.70 6.53 -6.01
C LEU A 295 -20.36 6.08 -5.42
N PHE A 296 -19.76 5.05 -6.01
CA PHE A 296 -18.45 4.55 -5.58
C PHE A 296 -17.37 5.63 -5.72
N SER A 297 -17.28 6.33 -6.84
CA SER A 297 -16.28 7.39 -7.05
C SER A 297 -16.33 8.47 -5.95
N GLY A 298 -17.54 8.93 -5.59
CA GLY A 298 -17.72 9.91 -4.52
C GLY A 298 -17.31 9.38 -3.15
N VAL A 299 -17.78 8.17 -2.79
CA VAL A 299 -17.48 7.56 -1.49
C VAL A 299 -15.98 7.25 -1.33
N PHE A 300 -15.33 6.66 -2.34
CA PHE A 300 -13.89 6.40 -2.32
C PHE A 300 -13.09 7.70 -2.19
N SER A 301 -13.47 8.75 -2.90
CA SER A 301 -12.79 10.05 -2.81
C SER A 301 -12.87 10.63 -1.39
N LEU A 302 -14.03 10.58 -0.74
CA LEU A 302 -14.20 11.01 0.66
C LEU A 302 -13.39 10.15 1.63
N ILE A 303 -13.40 8.83 1.44
CA ILE A 303 -12.60 7.91 2.26
C ILE A 303 -11.13 8.25 2.10
N TYR A 304 -10.60 8.37 0.88
CA TYR A 304 -9.20 8.74 0.67
C TYR A 304 -8.88 10.10 1.28
N MET A 305 -9.76 11.10 1.14
CA MET A 305 -9.56 12.44 1.71
C MET A 305 -9.46 12.44 3.24
N ILE A 306 -10.19 11.56 3.93
CA ILE A 306 -10.17 11.47 5.41
C ILE A 306 -9.08 10.51 5.89
N TRP A 307 -8.97 9.37 5.22
CA TRP A 307 -8.16 8.24 5.64
C TRP A 307 -6.66 8.47 5.45
N ILE A 308 -6.28 9.10 4.34
CA ILE A 308 -4.88 9.43 4.03
C ILE A 308 -4.26 10.36 5.09
N PRO A 309 -4.88 11.52 5.43
CA PRO A 309 -4.36 12.36 6.51
C PRO A 309 -4.36 11.65 7.87
N ALA A 310 -5.39 10.83 8.16
CA ALA A 310 -5.46 10.09 9.41
C ALA A 310 -4.27 9.12 9.57
N PHE A 311 -3.88 8.42 8.50
CA PHE A 311 -2.68 7.58 8.49
C PHE A 311 -1.42 8.38 8.77
N LEU A 312 -1.23 9.49 8.05
CA LEU A 312 -0.05 10.33 8.24
C LEU A 312 0.06 10.84 9.69
N ILE A 313 -1.06 11.29 10.27
CA ILE A 313 -1.12 11.78 11.66
C ILE A 313 -0.75 10.68 12.65
N VAL A 314 -1.32 9.47 12.51
CA VAL A 314 -1.03 8.33 13.39
C VAL A 314 0.45 7.95 13.31
N THR A 315 0.99 7.84 12.10
CA THR A 315 2.40 7.48 11.90
C THR A 315 3.35 8.55 12.45
N ILE A 316 3.08 9.84 12.21
CA ILE A 316 3.87 10.95 12.78
C ILE A 316 3.83 10.90 14.31
N ARG A 317 2.67 10.67 14.91
CA ARG A 317 2.54 10.55 16.37
C ARG A 317 3.37 9.40 16.92
N MET A 318 3.39 8.25 16.23
CA MET A 318 4.22 7.11 16.63
C MET A 318 5.72 7.37 16.46
N LEU A 319 6.10 8.10 15.43
CA LEU A 319 7.48 8.54 15.23
C LEU A 319 7.94 9.45 16.37
N ILE A 320 7.10 10.41 16.79
CA ILE A 320 7.35 11.30 17.94
C ILE A 320 7.43 10.50 19.25
N GLN A 321 6.65 9.43 19.39
CA GLN A 321 6.69 8.51 20.54
C GLN A 321 7.93 7.59 20.56
N GLY A 322 8.89 7.76 19.65
CA GLY A 322 10.20 7.10 19.69
C GLY A 322 10.35 5.91 18.73
N GLN A 323 9.36 5.63 17.87
CA GLN A 323 9.44 4.58 16.86
C GLN A 323 10.27 5.03 15.64
N LYS A 324 11.59 5.18 15.80
CA LYS A 324 12.47 5.70 14.74
C LYS A 324 12.44 4.90 13.42
N HIS A 325 12.08 3.62 13.47
CA HIS A 325 11.96 2.76 12.30
C HIS A 325 10.82 3.17 11.34
N LEU A 326 9.89 4.04 11.78
CA LEU A 326 8.81 4.56 10.95
C LEU A 326 9.21 5.80 10.13
N LEU A 327 10.42 6.34 10.30
CA LEU A 327 10.83 7.57 9.62
C LEU A 327 10.75 7.43 8.09
N THR A 328 11.35 6.37 7.55
CA THR A 328 11.33 6.10 6.11
C THR A 328 9.90 5.92 5.61
N PHE A 329 9.05 5.26 6.40
CA PHE A 329 7.63 5.10 6.09
C PHE A 329 6.86 6.42 6.03
N VAL A 330 7.13 7.37 6.94
CA VAL A 330 6.54 8.73 6.88
C VAL A 330 6.98 9.47 5.63
N ILE A 331 8.27 9.38 5.26
CA ILE A 331 8.80 10.01 4.05
C ILE A 331 8.11 9.44 2.80
N THR A 332 8.02 8.11 2.71
CA THR A 332 7.34 7.40 1.61
C THR A 332 5.93 7.95 1.39
N TRP A 333 5.09 7.84 2.42
CA TRP A 333 3.70 8.26 2.33
C TRP A 333 3.56 9.76 2.14
N GLY A 334 4.40 10.58 2.79
CA GLY A 334 4.41 12.02 2.60
C GLY A 334 4.63 12.43 1.13
N THR A 335 5.55 11.76 0.42
CA THR A 335 5.79 12.03 -1.01
C THR A 335 4.62 11.61 -1.90
N PHE A 336 4.09 10.40 -1.73
CA PHE A 336 2.92 9.93 -2.48
C PHE A 336 1.69 10.81 -2.23
N TYR A 337 1.45 11.18 -0.98
CA TYR A 337 0.33 12.04 -0.59
C TYR A 337 0.46 13.46 -1.13
N SER A 338 1.68 13.98 -1.25
CA SER A 338 1.90 15.27 -1.92
C SER A 338 1.49 15.20 -3.39
N ALA A 339 1.82 14.11 -4.09
CA ALA A 339 1.39 13.88 -5.47
C ALA A 339 -0.14 13.71 -5.59
N ALA A 340 -0.74 12.91 -4.70
CA ALA A 340 -2.19 12.73 -4.64
C ALA A 340 -2.93 14.04 -4.31
N PHE A 341 -2.38 14.87 -3.43
CA PHE A 341 -2.96 16.17 -3.08
C PHE A 341 -2.93 17.13 -4.27
N VAL A 342 -1.83 17.19 -5.02
CA VAL A 342 -1.76 17.97 -6.27
C VAL A 342 -2.81 17.48 -7.28
N TYR A 343 -3.00 16.16 -7.40
CA TYR A 343 -4.06 15.59 -8.24
C TYR A 343 -5.47 16.00 -7.77
N ILE A 344 -5.71 16.04 -6.46
CA ILE A 344 -6.98 16.54 -5.89
C ILE A 344 -7.17 18.04 -6.17
N LEU A 345 -6.14 18.86 -6.05
CA LEU A 345 -6.23 20.29 -6.42
C LEU A 345 -6.51 20.48 -7.90
N TRP A 346 -6.00 19.58 -8.75
CA TRP A 346 -6.34 19.54 -10.16
C TRP A 346 -7.80 19.11 -10.38
N ILE A 347 -8.31 18.04 -9.73
CA ILE A 347 -9.70 17.62 -9.94
C ILE A 347 -10.73 18.64 -9.43
N THR A 348 -10.39 19.39 -8.38
CA THR A 348 -11.23 20.43 -7.77
C THR A 348 -11.14 21.79 -8.46
N ARG A 349 -10.45 21.88 -9.60
CA ARG A 349 -10.27 23.11 -10.42
C ARG A 349 -9.48 24.23 -9.75
N VAL A 350 -8.79 23.96 -8.65
CA VAL A 350 -7.88 24.93 -8.02
C VAL A 350 -6.66 25.15 -8.90
N LEU A 351 -6.16 24.08 -9.54
CA LEU A 351 -5.07 24.16 -10.50
C LEU A 351 -5.57 24.24 -11.95
N GLN A 352 -4.88 25.08 -12.73
CA GLN A 352 -4.98 25.13 -14.18
C GLN A 352 -4.73 23.73 -14.78
N PRO A 353 -5.48 23.31 -15.82
CA PRO A 353 -5.25 22.03 -16.46
C PRO A 353 -3.83 21.93 -17.04
N ASN A 354 -3.06 20.97 -16.52
CA ASN A 354 -1.79 20.58 -17.10
C ASN A 354 -1.73 19.05 -17.13
N PRO A 355 -1.41 18.42 -18.28
CA PRO A 355 -1.30 16.97 -18.38
C PRO A 355 -0.37 16.34 -17.34
N ILE A 356 0.65 17.06 -16.85
CA ILE A 356 1.58 16.52 -15.86
C ILE A 356 0.89 16.13 -14.54
N TYR A 357 -0.12 16.89 -14.10
CA TYR A 357 -0.85 16.62 -12.86
C TYR A 357 -1.66 15.33 -12.96
N PHE A 358 -2.12 14.98 -14.17
CA PHE A 358 -2.87 13.76 -14.43
C PHE A 358 -2.00 12.52 -14.18
N TYR A 359 -0.73 12.55 -14.60
CA TYR A 359 0.18 11.40 -14.47
C TYR A 359 0.99 11.39 -13.17
N LEU A 360 1.02 12.48 -12.40
CA LEU A 360 1.89 12.63 -11.23
C LEU A 360 1.79 11.45 -10.22
N PRO A 361 0.60 10.94 -9.85
CA PRO A 361 0.50 9.78 -8.95
C PRO A 361 1.13 8.51 -9.53
N VAL A 362 1.02 8.27 -10.84
CA VAL A 362 1.63 7.12 -11.53
C VAL A 362 3.15 7.16 -11.40
N TRP A 363 3.74 8.34 -11.58
CA TRP A 363 5.19 8.53 -11.52
C TRP A 363 5.76 8.47 -10.10
N ALA A 364 4.96 8.80 -9.08
CA ALA A 364 5.38 8.73 -7.68
C ALA A 364 5.47 7.28 -7.17
N LEU A 365 4.62 6.38 -7.66
CA LEU A 365 4.49 5.00 -7.16
C LEU A 365 5.79 4.18 -7.22
N PRO A 366 6.58 4.16 -8.32
CA PRO A 366 7.84 3.40 -8.34
C PRO A 366 8.83 3.83 -7.25
N LEU A 367 8.89 5.13 -6.97
CA LEU A 367 9.74 5.68 -5.90
C LEU A 367 9.23 5.23 -4.53
N GLU A 368 7.92 5.33 -4.32
CA GLU A 368 7.27 4.87 -3.09
C GLU A 368 7.57 3.39 -2.82
N VAL A 369 7.52 2.56 -3.84
CA VAL A 369 7.78 1.12 -3.73
C VAL A 369 9.21 0.82 -3.26
N ILE A 370 10.20 1.58 -3.73
CA ILE A 370 11.60 1.46 -3.28
C ILE A 370 11.71 1.87 -1.80
N PHE A 371 11.09 2.99 -1.42
CA PHE A 371 11.13 3.43 -0.02
C PHE A 371 10.33 2.51 0.91
N PHE A 372 9.26 1.86 0.42
CA PHE A 372 8.56 0.83 1.19
C PHE A 372 9.42 -0.40 1.41
N ALA A 373 10.13 -0.89 0.40
CA ALA A 373 11.08 -1.99 0.57
C ALA A 373 12.13 -1.65 1.64
N ALA A 374 12.64 -0.41 1.64
CA ALA A 374 13.54 0.07 2.69
C ALA A 374 12.86 0.12 4.07
N SER A 375 11.61 0.61 4.16
CA SER A 375 10.87 0.69 5.41
C SER A 375 10.55 -0.69 6.02
N ILE A 376 10.24 -1.68 5.18
CA ILE A 376 10.01 -3.07 5.61
C ILE A 376 11.31 -3.68 6.11
N TYR A 377 12.43 -3.41 5.42
CA TYR A 377 13.76 -3.83 5.88
C TYR A 377 14.13 -3.20 7.24
N GLU A 378 13.85 -1.91 7.43
CA GLU A 378 14.08 -1.23 8.71
C GLU A 378 13.20 -1.78 9.83
N ARG A 379 11.91 -2.03 9.56
CA ARG A 379 11.00 -2.72 10.49
C ARG A 379 11.57 -4.07 10.88
N TYR A 380 11.94 -4.90 9.90
CA TYR A 380 12.54 -6.21 10.14
C TYR A 380 13.79 -6.12 11.01
N LYS A 381 14.72 -5.22 10.68
CA LYS A 381 15.95 -4.99 11.45
C LYS A 381 15.65 -4.54 12.88
N SER A 382 14.64 -3.69 13.08
CA SER A 382 14.26 -3.22 14.41
C SER A 382 13.67 -4.33 15.28
N ILE A 383 12.86 -5.21 14.70
CA ILE A 383 12.28 -6.38 15.37
C ILE A 383 13.39 -7.37 15.75
N ASP A 384 14.30 -7.66 14.82
CA ASP A 384 15.45 -8.55 15.05
C ASP A 384 16.39 -8.02 16.15
N SER A 385 16.68 -6.71 16.14
CA SER A 385 17.53 -6.08 17.16
C SER A 385 16.90 -6.16 18.56
N ARG A 386 15.59 -5.90 18.68
CA ARG A 386 14.86 -6.05 19.96
C ARG A 386 14.89 -7.47 20.48
N ARG A 387 14.78 -8.45 19.58
CA ARG A 387 14.87 -9.87 19.94
C ARG A 387 16.24 -10.23 20.50
N LYS A 388 17.32 -9.82 19.82
CA LYS A 388 18.70 -10.07 20.29
C LYS A 388 18.99 -9.44 21.65
N ILE A 389 18.46 -8.24 21.91
CA ILE A 389 18.58 -7.59 23.23
C ILE A 389 17.89 -8.43 24.31
N LEU A 390 16.65 -8.89 24.07
CA LEU A 390 15.93 -9.73 25.02
C LEU A 390 16.66 -11.05 25.31
N GLU A 391 17.29 -11.65 24.29
CA GLU A 391 18.08 -12.87 24.45
C GLU A 391 19.32 -12.64 25.32
N ILE A 392 20.05 -11.54 25.10
CA ILE A 392 21.21 -11.15 25.92
C ILE A 392 20.78 -10.87 27.37
N GLU A 393 19.67 -10.15 27.58
CA GLU A 393 19.13 -9.89 28.91
C GLU A 393 18.80 -11.18 29.67
N MET A 394 18.14 -12.15 29.01
CA MET A 394 17.82 -13.44 29.64
C MET A 394 19.05 -14.26 29.94
N LYS A 395 20.01 -14.32 29.01
CA LYS A 395 21.27 -15.04 29.25
C LYS A 395 22.04 -14.44 30.43
N THR A 396 22.10 -13.11 30.51
CA THR A 396 22.73 -12.40 31.64
C THR A 396 22.02 -12.69 32.97
N ALA A 397 20.69 -12.79 32.98
CA ALA A 397 19.93 -13.12 34.19
C ALA A 397 20.24 -14.54 34.69
N VAL A 398 20.38 -15.50 33.77
CA VAL A 398 20.76 -16.88 34.10
C VAL A 398 22.21 -16.97 34.56
N ASP A 399 23.13 -16.25 33.92
CA ASP A 399 24.55 -16.21 34.33
C ASP A 399 24.72 -15.59 35.72
N ARG A 400 23.89 -14.59 36.08
CA ARG A 400 23.87 -14.06 37.45
C ARG A 400 23.35 -15.10 38.43
N LEU A 401 22.25 -15.77 38.08
CA LEU A 401 21.69 -16.83 38.91
C LEU A 401 22.78 -17.87 39.23
N SER A 402 23.54 -18.30 38.21
CA SER A 402 24.64 -19.26 38.36
C SER A 402 25.84 -18.79 39.17
N GLU A 403 26.17 -17.49 39.13
CA GLU A 403 27.21 -16.95 39.99
C GLU A 403 26.85 -17.09 41.49
N PHE A 404 25.57 -16.97 41.84
CA PHE A 404 25.11 -17.05 43.23
C PHE A 404 25.13 -18.47 43.80
N SER A 405 25.03 -19.55 43.01
CA SER A 405 25.25 -20.91 43.55
C SER A 405 26.72 -21.25 43.74
N LEU A 406 27.62 -20.69 42.93
CA LEU A 406 29.04 -21.06 42.93
C LEU A 406 29.85 -20.44 44.08
N LYS A 407 29.34 -19.37 44.70
CA LYS A 407 29.95 -18.75 45.88
C LYS A 407 29.19 -19.14 47.16
N PRO A 408 29.59 -20.22 47.86
CA PRO A 408 29.13 -20.43 49.22
C PRO A 408 29.65 -19.27 50.09
N GLU A 409 28.72 -18.52 50.67
CA GLU A 409 29.02 -17.42 51.56
C GLU A 409 29.77 -17.95 52.80
N LYS A 410 31.08 -17.71 52.88
CA LYS A 410 31.80 -17.80 54.15
C LYS A 410 31.29 -16.66 55.03
N SER A 411 30.50 -17.01 56.03
CA SER A 411 30.10 -16.13 57.12
C SER A 411 31.34 -15.48 57.77
N GLN A 412 31.50 -14.17 57.60
CA GLN A 412 32.31 -13.34 58.50
C GLN A 412 31.48 -12.16 59.02
N PRO A 413 31.73 -11.71 60.27
CA PRO A 413 30.83 -10.82 60.99
C PRO A 413 30.86 -9.40 60.43
N SER A 414 29.73 -8.74 60.59
CA SER A 414 29.46 -7.35 60.24
C SER A 414 30.54 -6.39 60.73
N ASP A 415 31.15 -5.65 59.81
CA ASP A 415 31.79 -4.39 60.15
C ASP A 415 31.21 -3.26 59.31
N GLY A 416 30.79 -2.22 60.01
CA GLY A 416 29.90 -1.19 59.51
C GLY A 416 30.57 -0.29 58.46
N LYS A 417 29.89 -0.12 57.32
CA LYS A 417 29.88 1.14 56.56
C LYS A 417 28.67 1.17 55.63
N THR A 418 27.72 2.00 56.03
CA THR A 418 26.47 2.33 55.35
C THR A 418 26.72 2.89 53.95
N SER A 419 26.45 2.09 52.92
CA SER A 419 25.99 2.59 51.62
C SER A 419 24.48 2.43 51.54
N LYS A 420 23.84 3.51 51.14
CA LYS A 420 22.41 3.80 51.10
C LYS A 420 21.68 2.91 50.09
N TYR A 421 21.53 1.61 50.38
CA TYR A 421 20.62 0.72 49.65
C TYR A 421 19.25 0.70 50.30
N ILE A 422 18.27 0.78 49.41
CA ILE A 422 16.84 0.98 49.62
C ILE A 422 16.29 -0.02 50.65
N ARG A 423 15.61 0.51 51.69
CA ARG A 423 14.83 -0.25 52.66
C ARG A 423 13.64 -0.93 51.95
N SER A 424 13.91 -2.06 51.32
CA SER A 424 12.91 -3.09 51.05
C SER A 424 12.66 -3.88 52.34
N LYS A 425 11.42 -4.30 52.59
CA LYS A 425 11.02 -5.11 53.77
C LYS A 425 11.51 -6.57 53.69
N ILE A 426 12.73 -6.81 53.22
CA ILE A 426 13.42 -8.10 53.36
C ILE A 426 14.17 -8.07 54.69
N HIS A 427 13.43 -8.04 55.80
CA HIS A 427 14.04 -8.21 57.11
C HIS A 427 14.32 -9.70 57.29
N ASN A 428 15.60 -10.05 57.37
CA ASN A 428 16.12 -11.34 57.85
C ASN A 428 16.13 -12.56 56.90
N THR A 429 16.15 -12.36 55.57
CA THR A 429 16.29 -13.49 54.62
C THR A 429 17.59 -13.41 53.83
N ASN A 430 18.36 -14.49 53.82
CA ASN A 430 19.60 -14.56 53.02
C ASN A 430 19.23 -14.68 51.53
N VAL A 431 19.26 -13.54 50.84
CA VAL A 431 18.90 -13.44 49.41
C VAL A 431 19.82 -14.30 48.54
N ASN A 432 21.11 -14.43 48.89
CA ASN A 432 22.05 -15.26 48.14
C ASN A 432 21.69 -16.75 48.26
N ALA A 433 21.32 -17.20 49.46
CA ALA A 433 20.86 -18.57 49.68
C ALA A 433 19.58 -18.88 48.88
N ILE A 434 18.63 -17.93 48.83
CA ILE A 434 17.42 -18.07 48.00
C ILE A 434 17.77 -18.16 46.51
N LEU A 435 18.68 -17.32 46.01
CA LEU A 435 19.09 -17.35 44.60
C LEU A 435 19.76 -18.67 44.24
N GLY A 436 20.63 -19.19 45.11
CA GLY A 436 21.22 -20.52 44.95
C GLY A 436 20.18 -21.64 44.96
N GLU A 437 19.16 -21.54 45.82
CA GLU A 437 18.06 -22.51 45.85
C GLU A 437 17.17 -22.43 44.61
N ILE A 438 16.86 -21.22 44.12
CA ILE A 438 16.15 -21.04 42.83
C ILE A 438 16.95 -21.72 41.71
N GLU A 439 18.26 -21.51 41.66
CA GLU A 439 19.08 -22.19 40.66
C GLU A 439 19.05 -23.70 40.80
N ARG A 440 19.19 -24.23 42.02
CA ARG A 440 19.15 -25.67 42.30
C ARG A 440 17.85 -26.28 41.80
N LEU A 441 16.72 -25.65 42.11
CA LEU A 441 15.40 -26.08 41.66
C LEU A 441 15.27 -26.04 40.13
N PHE A 442 15.79 -25.00 39.48
CA PHE A 442 15.67 -24.84 38.03
C PHE A 442 16.65 -25.69 37.23
N THR A 443 17.85 -25.98 37.75
CA THR A 443 18.90 -26.68 37.01
C THR A 443 19.00 -28.17 37.37
N GLN A 444 18.84 -28.53 38.65
CA GLN A 444 18.96 -29.91 39.12
C GLN A 444 17.62 -30.61 39.17
N GLU A 445 16.61 -29.98 39.78
CA GLU A 445 15.26 -30.57 39.91
C GLU A 445 14.38 -30.33 38.67
N MET A 446 14.79 -29.42 37.78
CA MET A 446 14.02 -29.04 36.60
C MET A 446 12.56 -28.69 36.90
N ILE A 447 12.30 -27.96 38.00
CA ILE A 447 10.94 -27.61 38.43
C ILE A 447 10.14 -26.86 37.36
N PHE A 448 10.83 -26.25 36.39
CA PHE A 448 10.20 -25.59 35.25
C PHE A 448 9.34 -26.53 34.40
N LYS A 449 9.54 -27.86 34.49
CA LYS A 449 8.71 -28.87 33.81
C LYS A 449 7.30 -28.99 34.43
N GLU A 450 7.10 -28.56 35.68
CA GLU A 450 5.80 -28.59 36.35
C GLU A 450 4.85 -27.59 35.66
N GLU A 451 3.74 -28.06 35.10
CA GLU A 451 2.79 -27.22 34.33
C GLU A 451 2.22 -26.06 35.19
N ASN A 452 1.85 -26.38 36.43
CA ASN A 452 1.22 -25.50 37.41
C ASN A 452 2.22 -24.61 38.20
N LEU A 453 3.50 -24.60 37.81
CA LEU A 453 4.48 -23.73 38.45
C LEU A 453 4.13 -22.25 38.21
N SER A 454 3.97 -21.52 39.30
CA SER A 454 3.61 -20.10 39.34
C SER A 454 4.48 -19.38 40.37
N LEU A 455 4.46 -18.04 40.35
CA LEU A 455 5.19 -17.23 41.32
C LEU A 455 4.78 -17.60 42.75
N ALA A 456 3.50 -17.87 42.99
CA ALA A 456 2.98 -18.21 44.31
C ALA A 456 3.43 -19.60 44.78
N THR A 457 3.41 -20.59 43.88
CA THR A 457 3.84 -21.95 44.24
C THR A 457 5.33 -22.04 44.48
N LEU A 458 6.16 -21.34 43.68
CA LEU A 458 7.59 -21.24 43.94
C LEU A 458 7.90 -20.46 45.22
N ALA A 459 7.22 -19.34 45.45
CA ALA A 459 7.42 -18.57 46.68
C ALA A 459 7.15 -19.43 47.92
N THR A 460 6.06 -20.20 47.92
CA THR A 460 5.73 -21.15 49.00
C THR A 460 6.84 -22.18 49.21
N ARG A 461 7.41 -22.74 48.13
CA ARG A 461 8.49 -23.74 48.18
C ARG A 461 9.82 -23.17 48.70
N LEU A 462 10.01 -21.86 48.55
CA LEU A 462 11.17 -21.11 49.06
C LEU A 462 10.91 -20.45 50.42
N GLU A 463 9.76 -20.74 51.05
CA GLU A 463 9.32 -20.11 52.31
C GLU A 463 9.24 -18.58 52.25
N LEU A 464 8.85 -18.06 51.08
CA LEU A 464 8.67 -16.64 50.77
C LEU A 464 7.21 -16.31 50.47
N ASN A 465 6.86 -15.04 50.61
CA ASN A 465 5.64 -14.53 49.99
C ASN A 465 5.86 -14.15 48.51
N PRO A 466 4.81 -14.13 47.67
CA PRO A 466 4.95 -13.83 46.24
C PRO A 466 5.58 -12.45 45.95
N HIS A 467 5.34 -11.46 46.82
CA HIS A 467 5.93 -10.12 46.66
C HIS A 467 7.45 -10.15 46.82
N GLN A 468 7.95 -10.85 47.85
CA GLN A 468 9.39 -11.02 48.10
C GLN A 468 10.07 -11.72 46.93
N LEU A 469 9.50 -12.81 46.41
CA LEU A 469 10.09 -13.51 45.26
C LEU A 469 10.07 -12.63 44.00
N SER A 470 8.98 -11.91 43.74
CA SER A 470 8.93 -10.98 42.60
C SER A 470 9.96 -9.87 42.73
N GLU A 471 10.17 -9.34 43.94
CA GLU A 471 11.15 -8.32 44.22
C GLU A 471 12.58 -8.85 44.04
N ILE A 472 12.88 -10.06 44.52
CA ILE A 472 14.18 -10.72 44.32
C ILE A 472 14.46 -10.92 42.83
N CYS A 473 13.52 -11.47 42.06
CA CYS A 473 13.70 -11.64 40.62
C CYS A 473 13.98 -10.29 39.93
N ASN A 474 13.17 -9.27 40.23
CA ASN A 474 13.28 -7.97 39.56
C ASN A 474 14.56 -7.20 39.95
N THR A 475 14.99 -7.28 41.22
CA THR A 475 16.13 -6.50 41.73
C THR A 475 17.48 -7.18 41.54
N GLN A 476 17.54 -8.51 41.69
CA GLN A 476 18.80 -9.26 41.63
C GLN A 476 19.06 -9.81 40.22
N LEU A 477 18.01 -10.38 39.59
CA LEU A 477 18.12 -11.01 38.27
C LEU A 477 17.75 -10.06 37.12
N ASN A 478 17.27 -8.85 37.41
CA ASN A 478 16.76 -7.90 36.43
C ASN A 478 15.71 -8.51 35.46
N THR A 479 14.94 -9.49 35.94
CA THR A 479 13.91 -10.17 35.14
C THR A 479 12.70 -10.52 36.00
N THR A 480 11.56 -10.78 35.36
CA THR A 480 10.35 -11.24 36.04
C THR A 480 10.33 -12.76 36.11
N PHE A 481 9.72 -13.33 37.16
CA PHE A 481 9.57 -14.79 37.29
C PHE A 481 8.95 -15.48 36.05
N PRO A 482 7.85 -15.00 35.43
CA PRO A 482 7.30 -15.64 34.24
C PRO A 482 8.29 -15.70 33.07
N ARG A 483 9.09 -14.65 32.86
CA ARG A 483 10.12 -14.63 31.81
C ARG A 483 11.24 -15.63 32.09
N LEU A 484 11.69 -15.72 33.35
CA LEU A 484 12.67 -16.70 33.78
C LEU A 484 12.16 -18.12 33.54
N LEU A 485 10.93 -18.42 34.00
CA LEU A 485 10.27 -19.71 33.81
C LEU A 485 10.19 -20.10 32.34
N SER A 486 9.61 -19.22 31.52
CA SER A 486 9.48 -19.44 30.10
C SER A 486 10.82 -19.63 29.40
N TYR A 487 11.87 -18.92 29.81
CA TYR A 487 13.20 -19.09 29.24
C TYR A 487 13.73 -20.52 29.46
N TYR A 488 13.70 -21.04 30.70
CA TYR A 488 14.13 -22.42 30.97
C TYR A 488 13.29 -23.45 30.21
N ARG A 489 11.96 -23.29 30.21
CA ARG A 489 11.06 -24.17 29.45
C ARG A 489 11.40 -24.18 27.95
N ILE A 490 11.68 -23.03 27.36
CA ILE A 490 12.05 -22.95 25.94
C ILE A 490 13.44 -23.55 25.69
N GLN A 491 14.44 -23.30 26.53
CA GLN A 491 15.77 -23.91 26.37
C GLN A 491 15.69 -25.45 26.43
N HIS A 492 14.92 -26.00 27.37
CA HIS A 492 14.65 -27.44 27.43
C HIS A 492 13.95 -27.94 26.16
N SER A 493 12.94 -27.20 25.66
CA SER A 493 12.26 -27.57 24.42
C SER A 493 13.19 -27.56 23.19
N ILE A 494 14.17 -26.63 23.13
CA ILE A 494 15.17 -26.58 22.06
C ILE A 494 16.06 -27.82 22.13
N HIS A 495 16.48 -28.23 23.33
CA HIS A 495 17.25 -29.45 23.53
C HIS A 495 16.48 -30.70 23.06
N LEU A 496 15.20 -30.84 23.47
CA LEU A 496 14.32 -31.91 23.01
C LEU A 496 14.09 -31.89 21.49
N LEU A 497 13.97 -30.70 20.88
CA LEU A 497 13.82 -30.57 19.43
C LEU A 497 15.05 -31.09 18.65
N LYS A 498 16.24 -31.04 19.26
CA LYS A 498 17.49 -31.54 18.67
C LYS A 498 17.71 -33.01 18.93
N GLU A 499 17.45 -33.49 20.16
CA GLU A 499 17.71 -34.88 20.53
C GLU A 499 16.59 -35.87 20.15
N LYS A 500 15.34 -35.41 20.10
CA LYS A 500 14.15 -36.26 19.88
C LYS A 500 13.44 -35.88 18.58
N SER A 501 14.06 -36.20 17.43
CA SER A 501 13.50 -35.92 16.09
C SER A 501 12.08 -36.47 15.89
N GLU A 502 11.82 -37.64 16.47
CA GLU A 502 10.56 -38.39 16.33
C GLU A 502 9.39 -37.79 17.12
N TRP A 503 9.68 -36.99 18.15
CA TRP A 503 8.64 -36.41 18.99
C TRP A 503 7.91 -35.32 18.23
N ASN A 504 6.60 -35.27 18.35
CA ASN A 504 5.84 -34.19 17.77
C ASN A 504 5.99 -32.89 18.60
N ILE A 505 5.69 -31.75 17.98
CA ILE A 505 5.86 -30.43 18.61
C ILE A 505 5.00 -30.27 19.88
N LEU A 506 3.85 -30.96 19.95
CA LEU A 506 2.95 -30.89 21.10
C LEU A 506 3.49 -31.68 22.30
N GLU A 507 4.06 -32.86 22.06
CA GLU A 507 4.74 -33.67 23.08
C GLU A 507 5.90 -32.89 23.71
N ILE A 508 6.74 -32.25 22.88
CA ILE A 508 7.84 -31.41 23.37
C ILE A 508 7.33 -30.23 24.20
N ALA A 509 6.21 -29.63 23.82
CA ALA A 509 5.60 -28.53 24.56
C ALA A 509 5.17 -28.98 25.97
N TYR A 510 4.47 -30.11 26.07
CA TYR A 510 4.01 -30.65 27.34
C TYR A 510 5.18 -31.10 28.22
N GLU A 511 6.17 -31.77 27.64
CA GLU A 511 7.39 -32.18 28.37
C GLU A 511 8.25 -31.02 28.82
N SER A 512 8.07 -29.84 28.22
CA SER A 512 8.70 -28.60 28.66
C SER A 512 7.81 -27.78 29.61
N GLY A 513 6.69 -28.34 30.10
CA GLY A 513 5.82 -27.72 31.10
C GLY A 513 4.80 -26.71 30.57
N PHE A 514 4.53 -26.65 29.27
CA PHE A 514 3.50 -25.77 28.71
C PHE A 514 2.12 -26.43 28.70
N GLY A 515 1.12 -25.82 29.35
CA GLY A 515 -0.26 -26.32 29.34
C GLY A 515 -1.03 -26.12 28.03
N SER A 516 -0.47 -25.43 27.04
CA SER A 516 -1.10 -25.34 25.72
C SER A 516 -0.11 -25.10 24.58
N LYS A 517 -0.45 -25.64 23.41
CA LYS A 517 0.28 -25.42 22.16
C LYS A 517 0.38 -23.95 21.77
N ALA A 518 -0.67 -23.18 22.04
CA ALA A 518 -0.72 -21.75 21.69
C ALA A 518 0.27 -20.94 22.54
N ALA A 519 0.30 -21.18 23.86
CA ALA A 519 1.25 -20.54 24.76
C ALA A 519 2.70 -20.93 24.41
N PHE A 520 2.94 -22.22 24.16
CA PHE A 520 4.25 -22.70 23.72
C PHE A 520 4.72 -22.03 22.44
N ASN A 521 3.91 -22.04 21.37
CA ASN A 521 4.29 -21.44 20.10
C ASN A 521 4.54 -19.94 20.21
N ALA A 522 3.73 -19.22 20.99
CA ALA A 522 3.90 -17.80 21.22
C ALA A 522 5.23 -17.50 21.91
N GLU A 523 5.55 -18.24 22.97
CA GLU A 523 6.74 -18.03 23.78
C GLU A 523 8.01 -18.53 23.09
N PHE A 524 7.94 -19.68 22.42
CA PHE A 524 9.02 -20.20 21.58
C PHE A 524 9.36 -19.18 20.50
N LYS A 525 8.37 -18.67 19.75
CA LYS A 525 8.60 -17.62 18.75
C LYS A 525 9.09 -16.30 19.37
N ARG A 526 8.66 -15.96 20.58
CA ARG A 526 9.13 -14.74 21.28
C ARG A 526 10.63 -14.83 21.59
N ILE A 527 11.10 -15.98 22.05
CA ILE A 527 12.50 -16.21 22.45
C ILE A 527 13.38 -16.54 21.23
N THR A 528 12.97 -17.50 20.41
CA THR A 528 13.76 -18.03 19.28
C THR A 528 13.44 -17.40 17.93
N GLY A 529 12.46 -16.47 17.88
CA GLY A 529 12.06 -15.72 16.67
C GLY A 529 11.49 -16.55 15.53
N GLN A 530 11.45 -17.88 15.69
CA GLN A 530 10.91 -18.82 14.73
C GLN A 530 9.87 -19.68 15.43
N THR A 531 8.92 -20.24 14.68
CA THR A 531 8.05 -21.27 15.25
C THR A 531 8.85 -22.56 15.53
N PRO A 532 8.44 -23.41 16.49
CA PRO A 532 9.12 -24.68 16.75
C PRO A 532 9.29 -25.55 15.50
N LYS A 533 8.30 -25.52 14.61
CA LYS A 533 8.33 -26.22 13.32
C LYS A 533 9.39 -25.65 12.37
N GLN A 534 9.52 -24.32 12.30
CA GLN A 534 10.58 -23.68 11.50
C GLN A 534 11.96 -24.00 12.08
N PHE A 535 12.11 -23.90 13.40
CA PHE A 535 13.37 -24.20 14.08
C PHE A 535 13.85 -25.62 13.79
N ARG A 536 12.94 -26.60 13.85
CA ARG A 536 13.24 -28.00 13.50
C ARG A 536 13.73 -28.16 12.06
N ILE A 537 13.17 -27.41 11.12
CA ILE A 537 13.58 -27.48 9.71
C ILE A 537 14.95 -26.83 9.52
N PHE A 538 15.22 -25.68 10.13
CA PHE A 538 16.45 -24.91 9.90
C PHE A 538 17.70 -25.45 10.60
N GLU A 539 17.58 -26.11 11.75
CA GLU A 539 18.74 -26.57 12.55
C GLU A 539 19.03 -28.07 12.42
N LEU A 540 18.16 -28.86 11.77
CA LEU A 540 18.36 -30.28 11.49
C LEU A 540 18.63 -30.59 10.00
N THR A 541 18.78 -29.55 9.17
CA THR A 541 19.34 -29.66 7.81
C THR A 541 20.76 -29.13 7.84
#